data_AF-A0A0M4QR46-F1
#
_entry.id   AF-A0A0M4QR46-F1
#
_cell.length_a   1.000
_cell.length_b   1.000
_cell.length_c   1.000
_cell.angle_alpha   90.00
_cell.angle_beta   90.00
_cell.angle_gamma   90.00
#
_symmetry.space_group_name_H-M   'P 1'
#
loop_
_entity.id
_entity.type
_entity.pdbx_description
1 polymer ?
#
loop_
_entity_poly.entity_id
_entity_poly.type
_entity_poly.pdbx_seq_one_letter_code
_entity_poly.pdbx_strand_id
1 'polypeptide(L)'
;MSTVTSNPAPWSAWRWLIPVGVALFLLAAGLFCLGAQYWVPASLKIDPSKFHGLNVQPWGLFVYQAAPFLFGGCAGIIGGILFLASRRRAARETILRTAFGLFALAVGVAGWVTNFALVFFPEASYQRTTDYTGAPQPAPLAYVLMSCGVWLLCLALLMLAVLFVVPRRWRHQWSEAGDGAHQNVRTDRGPSADRGLVFGVVVMAVSVFVLFAPYMFPMSTGVQTVQTADGGTYSQQAWAALAQGLLIPLMLAGMIVLSWACIRLAVTPRPVSV
;
A
#
# COMPACT_ATOMS: atom_id res chain seq x y z
N MET A 1 22.54 41.61 -15.79
CA MET A 1 21.91 41.45 -14.46
C MET A 1 21.86 39.98 -14.10
N SER A 2 22.85 39.48 -13.35
CA SER A 2 22.86 38.11 -12.83
C SER A 2 21.95 38.04 -11.61
N THR A 3 20.77 37.45 -11.77
CA THR A 3 19.90 37.09 -10.64
C THR A 3 20.61 36.05 -9.79
N VAL A 4 21.22 36.49 -8.69
CA VAL A 4 21.72 35.61 -7.64
C VAL A 4 20.52 34.83 -7.11
N THR A 5 20.36 33.59 -7.58
CA THR A 5 19.39 32.66 -7.04
C THR A 5 19.82 32.36 -5.61
N SER A 6 19.21 33.05 -4.64
CA SER A 6 19.36 32.71 -3.23
C SER A 6 18.91 31.26 -3.06
N ASN A 7 19.87 30.38 -2.76
CA ASN A 7 19.55 29.02 -2.39
C ASN A 7 18.63 29.10 -1.16
N PRO A 8 17.38 28.59 -1.23
CA PRO A 8 16.52 28.61 -0.06
C PRO A 8 17.23 27.89 1.08
N ALA A 9 17.24 28.51 2.25
CA ALA A 9 17.94 27.99 3.42
C ALA A 9 17.58 26.51 3.63
N PRO A 10 18.57 25.62 3.78
CA PRO A 10 18.31 24.21 3.99
C PRO A 10 17.44 24.07 5.25
N TRP A 11 16.28 23.41 5.12
CA TRP A 11 15.47 23.07 6.30
C TRP A 11 16.32 22.31 7.30
N SER A 12 16.15 22.63 8.59
CA SER A 12 16.86 21.95 9.66
C SER A 12 16.60 20.44 9.61
N ALA A 13 17.66 19.65 9.78
CA ALA A 13 17.59 18.19 9.78
C ALA A 13 16.58 17.64 10.80
N TRP A 14 16.39 18.37 11.91
CA TRP A 14 15.41 18.08 12.96
C TRP A 14 13.97 17.90 12.44
N ARG A 15 13.56 18.65 11.40
CA ARG A 15 12.21 18.53 10.82
C ARG A 15 11.93 17.17 10.19
N TRP A 16 12.98 16.41 9.84
CA TRP A 16 12.85 15.06 9.30
C TRP A 16 12.84 13.98 10.37
N LEU A 17 13.37 14.27 11.57
CA LEU A 17 13.39 13.30 12.66
C LEU A 17 11.99 13.02 13.19
N ILE A 18 11.10 14.01 13.20
CA ILE A 18 9.70 13.85 13.63
C ILE A 18 8.97 12.79 12.80
N PRO A 19 8.84 12.92 11.45
CA PRO A 19 8.11 11.92 10.67
C PRO A 19 8.82 10.55 10.67
N VAL A 20 10.16 10.51 10.77
CA VAL A 20 10.88 9.23 10.93
C VAL A 20 10.52 8.56 12.26
N GLY A 21 10.52 9.31 13.36
CA GLY A 21 10.14 8.80 14.69
C GLY A 21 8.69 8.31 14.70
N VAL A 22 7.77 9.04 14.07
CA VAL A 22 6.37 8.61 13.92
C VAL A 22 6.29 7.33 13.07
N ALA A 23 7.01 7.24 11.96
CA ALA A 23 7.01 6.02 11.13
C ALA A 23 7.54 4.80 11.90
N LEU A 24 8.61 4.95 12.68
CA LEU A 24 9.15 3.90 13.54
C LEU A 24 8.17 3.49 14.63
N PHE A 25 7.50 4.46 15.25
CA PHE A 25 6.46 4.19 16.25
C PHE A 25 5.28 3.41 15.65
N LEU A 26 4.78 3.82 14.48
CA LEU A 26 3.70 3.11 13.79
C LEU A 26 4.11 1.70 13.38
N LEU A 27 5.37 1.51 12.95
CA LEU A 27 5.90 0.18 12.63
C LEU A 27 5.91 -0.72 13.87
N ALA A 28 6.45 -0.23 14.98
CA ALA A 28 6.52 -0.98 16.24
C ALA A 28 5.12 -1.30 16.78
N ALA A 29 4.21 -0.33 16.75
CA ALA A 29 2.81 -0.53 17.15
C ALA A 29 2.10 -1.53 16.23
N GLY A 30 2.34 -1.48 14.91
CA GLY A 30 1.79 -2.42 13.94
C GLY A 30 2.26 -3.86 14.18
N LEU A 31 3.57 -4.04 14.40
CA LEU A 31 4.15 -5.34 14.76
C LEU A 31 3.56 -5.87 16.07
N PHE A 32 3.42 -5.01 17.08
CA PHE A 32 2.75 -5.37 18.33
C PHE A 32 1.30 -5.80 18.11
N CYS A 33 0.52 -5.01 17.37
CA CYS A 33 -0.88 -5.33 17.11
C CYS A 33 -1.03 -6.66 16.38
N LEU A 34 -0.15 -6.95 15.41
CA LEU A 34 -0.15 -8.19 14.66
C LEU A 34 0.30 -9.39 15.51
N GLY A 35 1.31 -9.17 16.37
CA GLY A 35 1.97 -10.19 17.18
C GLY A 35 1.32 -10.47 18.55
N ALA A 36 0.44 -9.58 19.04
CA ALA A 36 -0.07 -9.62 20.41
C ALA A 36 -0.66 -10.99 20.80
N GLN A 37 -1.42 -11.61 19.89
CA GLN A 37 -2.03 -12.93 20.09
C GLN A 37 -1.03 -14.08 20.25
N TYR A 38 0.19 -13.91 19.75
CA TYR A 38 1.25 -14.93 19.81
C TYR A 38 2.21 -14.70 20.97
N TRP A 39 2.45 -13.43 21.33
CA TRP A 39 3.44 -13.07 22.34
C TRP A 39 2.86 -12.94 23.74
N VAL A 40 1.56 -12.65 23.85
CA VAL A 40 0.89 -12.39 25.13
C VAL A 40 -0.19 -13.43 25.35
N PRO A 41 0.04 -14.51 26.12
CA PRO A 41 -0.97 -15.54 26.35
C PRO A 41 -2.28 -15.00 26.96
N ALA A 42 -2.19 -13.94 27.76
CA ALA A 42 -3.36 -13.27 28.32
C ALA A 42 -4.27 -12.60 27.26
N SER A 43 -3.79 -12.43 26.03
CA SER A 43 -4.57 -11.84 24.93
C SER A 43 -5.64 -12.75 24.35
N LEU A 44 -5.53 -14.05 24.60
CA LEU A 44 -6.47 -15.08 24.16
C LEU A 44 -7.34 -15.61 25.31
N LYS A 45 -7.03 -15.28 26.56
CA LYS A 45 -7.78 -15.74 27.72
C LYS A 45 -9.03 -14.89 27.92
N ILE A 46 -10.18 -15.55 27.94
CA ILE A 46 -11.45 -14.98 28.38
C ILE A 46 -12.01 -15.87 29.47
N ASP A 47 -12.55 -15.23 30.50
CA ASP A 47 -13.27 -15.89 31.59
C ASP A 47 -14.77 -15.59 31.42
N PRO A 48 -15.56 -16.52 30.84
CA PRO A 48 -16.99 -16.31 30.59
C PRO A 48 -17.79 -16.03 31.87
N SER A 49 -17.31 -16.47 33.03
CA SER A 49 -17.95 -16.21 34.32
C SER A 49 -17.98 -14.71 34.65
N LYS A 50 -17.01 -13.93 34.12
CA LYS A 50 -16.94 -12.48 34.27
C LYS A 50 -17.86 -11.72 33.31
N PHE A 51 -18.47 -12.41 32.34
CA PHE A 51 -19.30 -11.81 31.30
C PHE A 51 -20.73 -12.37 31.30
N HIS A 52 -21.23 -12.86 32.44
CA HIS A 52 -22.58 -13.41 32.56
C HIS A 52 -22.89 -14.53 31.54
N GLY A 53 -21.88 -15.33 31.20
CA GLY A 53 -22.01 -16.40 30.19
C GLY A 53 -21.94 -15.92 28.74
N LEU A 54 -21.70 -14.62 28.48
CA LEU A 54 -21.45 -14.12 27.13
C LEU A 54 -20.07 -14.54 26.64
N ASN A 55 -20.03 -15.11 25.44
CA ASN A 55 -18.78 -15.40 24.75
C ASN A 55 -18.26 -14.13 24.09
N VAL A 56 -17.35 -13.43 24.76
CA VAL A 56 -16.71 -12.22 24.23
C VAL A 56 -15.54 -12.61 23.34
N GLN A 57 -15.17 -11.76 22.37
CA GLN A 57 -13.98 -11.98 21.56
C GLN A 57 -12.70 -11.56 22.34
N PRO A 58 -11.63 -12.38 22.37
CA PRO A 58 -10.38 -12.01 23.03
C PRO A 58 -9.78 -10.73 22.46
N TRP A 59 -9.22 -9.88 23.33
CA TRP A 59 -8.71 -8.58 22.89
C TRP A 59 -7.57 -8.70 21.87
N GLY A 60 -6.79 -9.79 21.90
CA GLY A 60 -5.77 -10.06 20.88
C GLY A 60 -6.36 -10.16 19.47
N LEU A 61 -7.57 -10.71 19.33
CA LEU A 61 -8.30 -10.80 18.05
C LEU A 61 -8.96 -9.48 17.63
N PHE A 62 -9.07 -8.52 18.54
CA PHE A 62 -9.55 -7.17 18.24
C PHE A 62 -8.39 -6.26 17.80
N VAL A 63 -7.27 -6.29 18.55
CA VAL A 63 -6.16 -5.35 18.35
C VAL A 63 -5.43 -5.56 17.01
N TYR A 64 -5.33 -6.78 16.48
CA TYR A 64 -4.66 -7.00 15.19
C TYR A 64 -5.34 -6.27 14.02
N GLN A 65 -6.63 -5.94 14.14
CA GLN A 65 -7.36 -5.18 13.13
C GLN A 65 -6.79 -3.76 12.92
N ALA A 66 -6.03 -3.24 13.89
CA ALA A 66 -5.32 -1.97 13.76
C ALA A 66 -4.04 -2.08 12.91
N ALA A 67 -3.44 -3.28 12.82
CA ALA A 67 -2.14 -3.47 12.17
C ALA A 67 -2.08 -3.00 10.70
N PRO A 68 -3.09 -3.26 9.84
CA PRO A 68 -3.10 -2.75 8.47
C PRO A 68 -2.94 -1.24 8.36
N PHE A 69 -3.63 -0.48 9.22
CA PHE A 69 -3.59 0.97 9.24
C PHE A 69 -2.25 1.50 9.74
N LEU A 70 -1.67 0.82 10.73
CA LEU A 70 -0.37 1.19 11.29
C LEU A 70 0.77 0.95 10.28
N PHE A 71 0.78 -0.21 9.60
CA PHE A 71 1.74 -0.48 8.53
C PHE A 71 1.53 0.43 7.32
N GLY A 72 0.27 0.64 6.90
CA GLY A 72 -0.06 1.58 5.83
C GLY A 72 0.38 3.01 6.17
N GLY A 73 0.14 3.46 7.41
CA GLY A 73 0.58 4.78 7.89
C GLY A 73 2.11 4.91 7.90
N CYS A 74 2.83 3.91 8.42
CA CYS A 74 4.30 3.87 8.40
C CYS A 74 4.84 3.98 6.97
N ALA A 75 4.38 3.09 6.08
CA ALA A 75 4.81 3.09 4.68
C ALA A 75 4.44 4.39 3.97
N GLY A 76 3.26 4.95 4.24
CA GLY A 76 2.83 6.23 3.66
C GLY A 76 3.72 7.40 4.08
N ILE A 77 4.15 7.44 5.35
CA ILE A 77 5.08 8.45 5.83
C ILE A 77 6.45 8.29 5.16
N ILE A 78 6.99 7.08 5.10
CA ILE A 78 8.28 6.81 4.43
C ILE A 78 8.21 7.21 2.95
N GLY A 79 7.15 6.82 2.25
CA GLY A 79 6.88 7.22 0.87
C GLY A 79 6.81 8.74 0.71
N GLY A 80 6.08 9.41 1.60
CA GLY A 80 5.98 10.86 1.64
C GLY A 80 7.34 11.54 1.83
N ILE A 81 8.17 11.03 2.73
CA ILE A 81 9.54 11.52 2.97
C ILE A 81 10.37 11.40 1.69
N LEU A 82 10.41 10.21 1.07
CA LEU A 82 11.18 9.98 -0.17
C LEU A 82 10.73 10.91 -1.30
N PHE A 83 9.41 11.04 -1.49
CA PHE A 83 8.86 11.91 -2.52
C PHE A 83 9.18 13.39 -2.26
N LEU A 84 8.96 13.88 -1.03
CA LEU A 84 9.25 15.27 -0.68
C LEU A 84 10.75 15.57 -0.72
N ALA A 85 11.60 14.63 -0.30
CA ALA A 85 13.05 14.75 -0.40
C ALA A 85 13.50 14.84 -1.86
N SER A 86 12.89 14.06 -2.76
CA SER A 86 13.20 14.10 -4.21
C SER A 86 12.98 15.48 -4.83
N ARG A 87 12.02 16.25 -4.31
CA ARG A 87 11.66 17.59 -4.80
C ARG A 87 12.66 18.68 -4.39
N ARG A 88 13.57 18.40 -3.43
CA ARG A 88 14.44 19.42 -2.80
C ARG A 88 15.74 19.67 -3.54
N ARG A 89 16.37 18.63 -4.11
CA ARG A 89 17.69 18.75 -4.75
C ARG A 89 17.66 18.13 -6.14
N ALA A 90 18.00 18.91 -7.16
CA ALA A 90 18.06 18.44 -8.54
C ALA A 90 18.99 17.24 -8.70
N ALA A 91 20.19 17.30 -8.10
CA ALA A 91 21.19 16.24 -8.19
C ALA A 91 20.72 14.88 -7.64
N ARG A 92 19.73 14.86 -6.73
CA ARG A 92 19.22 13.62 -6.11
C ARG A 92 17.78 13.28 -6.51
N GLU A 93 17.12 14.10 -7.35
CA GLU A 93 15.72 13.87 -7.69
C GLU A 93 15.54 12.49 -8.34
N THR A 94 16.36 12.16 -9.35
CA THR A 94 16.26 10.89 -10.08
C THR A 94 16.43 9.69 -9.13
N ILE A 95 17.44 9.73 -8.26
CA ILE A 95 17.72 8.65 -7.30
C ILE A 95 16.55 8.51 -6.33
N LEU A 96 16.09 9.60 -5.72
CA LEU A 96 15.02 9.55 -4.71
C LEU A 96 13.65 9.22 -5.31
N ARG A 97 13.35 9.64 -6.55
CA ARG A 97 12.14 9.20 -7.25
C ARG A 97 12.19 7.73 -7.62
N THR A 98 13.35 7.24 -8.02
CA THR A 98 13.54 5.80 -8.30
C THR A 98 13.38 5.00 -7.00
N ALA A 99 13.99 5.45 -5.91
CA ALA A 99 13.81 4.85 -4.59
C ALA A 99 12.33 4.89 -4.14
N PHE A 100 11.62 5.99 -4.36
CA PHE A 100 10.17 6.08 -4.09
C PHE A 100 9.37 5.08 -4.94
N GLY A 101 9.69 4.95 -6.23
CA GLY A 101 9.03 3.99 -7.12
C GLY A 101 9.32 2.53 -6.72
N LEU A 102 10.57 2.20 -6.43
CA LEU A 102 10.96 0.87 -5.93
C LEU A 102 10.31 0.55 -4.59
N PHE A 103 10.22 1.53 -3.70
CA PHE A 103 9.54 1.39 -2.43
C PHE A 103 8.02 1.17 -2.63
N ALA A 104 7.37 1.93 -3.53
CA ALA A 104 5.97 1.72 -3.88
C ALA A 104 5.73 0.31 -4.44
N LEU A 105 6.62 -0.18 -5.31
CA LEU A 105 6.55 -1.55 -5.84
C LEU A 105 6.76 -2.59 -4.73
N ALA A 106 7.71 -2.41 -3.83
CA ALA A 106 7.94 -3.30 -2.71
C ALA A 106 6.72 -3.37 -1.78
N VAL A 107 6.11 -2.23 -1.46
CA VAL A 107 4.85 -2.17 -0.70
C VAL A 107 3.71 -2.86 -1.46
N GLY A 108 3.63 -2.68 -2.78
CA GLY A 108 2.64 -3.35 -3.63
C GLY A 108 2.81 -4.86 -3.65
N VAL A 109 4.04 -5.36 -3.79
CA VAL A 109 4.37 -6.79 -3.73
C VAL A 109 4.04 -7.35 -2.34
N ALA A 110 4.42 -6.66 -1.27
CA ALA A 110 4.07 -7.06 0.09
C ALA A 110 2.55 -7.12 0.29
N GLY A 111 1.82 -6.11 -0.21
CA GLY A 111 0.37 -6.06 -0.19
C GLY A 111 -0.28 -7.21 -0.99
N TRP A 112 0.28 -7.55 -2.14
CA TRP A 112 -0.16 -8.68 -2.95
C TRP A 112 0.10 -10.02 -2.25
N VAL A 113 1.33 -10.27 -1.80
CA VAL A 113 1.68 -11.52 -1.07
C VAL A 113 0.81 -11.70 0.16
N THR A 114 0.59 -10.63 0.92
CA THR A 114 -0.27 -10.68 2.11
C THR A 114 -1.74 -10.91 1.74
N ASN A 115 -2.28 -10.25 0.71
CA ASN A 115 -3.64 -10.50 0.23
C ASN A 115 -3.87 -11.96 -0.25
N PHE A 116 -2.82 -12.59 -0.79
CA PHE A 116 -2.82 -13.99 -1.21
C PHE A 116 -2.16 -14.92 -0.17
N ALA A 117 -2.06 -14.51 1.09
CA ALA A 117 -1.33 -15.27 2.12
C ALA A 117 -1.88 -16.69 2.32
N LEU A 118 -3.20 -16.91 2.19
CA LEU A 118 -3.80 -18.24 2.28
C LEU A 118 -3.41 -19.18 1.12
N VAL A 119 -3.01 -18.61 -0.02
CA VAL A 119 -2.52 -19.39 -1.18
C VAL A 119 -1.04 -19.70 -1.02
N PHE A 120 -0.24 -18.75 -0.53
CA PHE A 120 1.20 -18.92 -0.35
C PHE A 120 1.57 -19.73 0.90
N PHE A 121 0.76 -19.65 1.95
CA PHE A 121 1.02 -20.28 3.24
C PHE A 121 -0.18 -21.13 3.69
N PRO A 122 -0.57 -22.16 2.92
CA PRO A 122 -1.75 -22.96 3.23
C PRO A 122 -1.62 -23.73 4.55
N GLU A 123 -0.42 -24.23 4.87
CA GLU A 123 -0.14 -24.93 6.14
C GLU A 123 -0.38 -24.05 7.37
N ALA A 124 -0.11 -22.74 7.22
CA ALA A 124 -0.37 -21.78 8.29
C ALA A 124 -1.87 -21.66 8.61
N SER A 125 -2.77 -22.08 7.72
CA SER A 125 -4.22 -22.12 7.95
C SER A 125 -4.73 -23.43 8.56
N TYR A 126 -3.95 -24.51 8.46
CA TYR A 126 -4.35 -25.87 8.84
C TYR A 126 -4.34 -26.12 10.36
N GLN A 127 -3.56 -25.35 11.13
CA GLN A 127 -3.37 -25.53 12.57
C GLN A 127 -4.65 -25.52 13.43
N ARG A 128 -5.79 -25.08 12.86
CA ARG A 128 -7.06 -24.95 13.60
C ARG A 128 -7.93 -26.21 13.62
N THR A 129 -7.76 -27.12 12.65
CA THR A 129 -8.71 -28.22 12.43
C THR A 129 -8.37 -29.53 13.14
N THR A 130 -7.11 -29.74 13.53
CA THR A 130 -6.66 -31.01 14.13
C THR A 130 -6.82 -31.06 15.66
N ASP A 131 -6.72 -29.92 16.36
CA ASP A 131 -6.66 -29.87 17.84
C ASP A 131 -7.74 -28.96 18.45
N TYR A 132 -9.00 -29.08 18.02
CA TYR A 132 -10.09 -28.28 18.61
C TYR A 132 -10.44 -28.80 20.01
N THR A 133 -9.78 -28.26 21.03
CA THR A 133 -9.96 -28.59 22.46
C THR A 133 -10.95 -27.67 23.17
N GLY A 134 -11.66 -26.79 22.45
CA GLY A 134 -12.60 -25.82 23.02
C GLY A 134 -11.95 -24.55 23.62
N ALA A 135 -10.60 -24.44 23.61
CA ALA A 135 -9.89 -23.24 24.03
C ALA A 135 -9.82 -22.17 22.91
N PRO A 136 -9.82 -20.86 23.24
CA PRO A 136 -9.60 -19.81 22.25
C PRO A 136 -8.21 -19.95 21.61
N GLN A 137 -8.17 -20.18 20.31
CA GLN A 137 -6.93 -20.29 19.54
C GLN A 137 -6.59 -18.96 18.83
N PRO A 138 -5.30 -18.65 18.63
CA PRO A 138 -4.90 -17.51 17.82
C PRO A 138 -5.48 -17.62 16.41
N ALA A 139 -5.78 -16.48 15.79
CA ALA A 139 -6.11 -16.46 14.38
C ALA A 139 -4.88 -16.91 13.59
N PRO A 140 -5.03 -17.77 12.57
CA PRO A 140 -3.90 -18.21 11.77
C PRO A 140 -3.16 -17.02 11.14
N LEU A 141 -1.82 -17.07 11.10
CA LEU A 141 -1.00 -15.94 10.66
C LEU A 141 -1.38 -15.47 9.24
N ALA A 142 -1.73 -16.40 8.35
CA ALA A 142 -2.17 -16.08 7.00
C ALA A 142 -3.43 -15.20 6.98
N TYR A 143 -4.42 -15.43 7.87
CA TYR A 143 -5.61 -14.58 7.99
C TYR A 143 -5.27 -13.18 8.51
N VAL A 144 -4.38 -13.12 9.50
CA VAL A 144 -3.95 -11.84 10.09
C VAL A 144 -3.24 -10.99 9.04
N LEU A 145 -2.32 -11.60 8.28
CA LEU A 145 -1.59 -10.94 7.19
C LEU A 145 -2.53 -10.49 6.06
N MET A 146 -3.54 -11.29 5.71
CA MET A 146 -4.49 -10.97 4.63
C MET A 146 -5.19 -9.62 4.84
N SER A 147 -5.47 -9.26 6.09
CA SER A 147 -6.05 -7.95 6.43
C SER A 147 -5.16 -6.77 6.06
N CYS A 148 -3.83 -6.95 6.04
CA CYS A 148 -2.87 -5.91 5.65
C CYS A 148 -2.81 -5.69 4.13
N GLY A 149 -3.11 -6.72 3.34
CA GLY A 149 -2.88 -6.71 1.90
C GLY A 149 -3.62 -5.61 1.17
N VAL A 150 -4.92 -5.47 1.45
CA VAL A 150 -5.80 -4.44 0.86
C VAL A 150 -5.23 -3.04 1.07
N TRP A 151 -4.85 -2.70 2.31
CA TRP A 151 -4.39 -1.36 2.67
C TRP A 151 -3.00 -1.04 2.09
N LEU A 152 -2.09 -2.01 2.10
CA LEU A 152 -0.78 -1.85 1.47
C LEU A 152 -0.90 -1.69 -0.05
N LEU A 153 -1.80 -2.42 -0.70
CA LEU A 153 -2.10 -2.27 -2.12
C LEU A 153 -2.72 -0.91 -2.45
N CYS A 154 -3.69 -0.44 -1.66
CA CYS A 154 -4.27 0.91 -1.79
C CYS A 154 -3.15 1.95 -1.80
N LEU A 155 -2.27 1.88 -0.80
CA LEU A 155 -1.17 2.81 -0.63
C LEU A 155 -0.18 2.74 -1.79
N ALA A 156 0.22 1.54 -2.21
CA ALA A 156 1.16 1.33 -3.31
C ALA A 156 0.61 1.93 -4.62
N LEU A 157 -0.67 1.69 -4.93
CA LEU A 157 -1.32 2.26 -6.11
C LEU A 157 -1.39 3.79 -6.04
N LEU A 158 -1.71 4.36 -4.89
CA LEU A 158 -1.70 5.81 -4.70
C LEU A 158 -0.29 6.40 -4.85
N MET A 159 0.73 5.74 -4.34
CA MET A 159 2.13 6.16 -4.52
C MET A 159 2.55 6.10 -5.99
N LEU A 160 2.21 5.03 -6.71
CA LEU A 160 2.46 4.90 -8.15
C LEU A 160 1.69 5.97 -8.94
N ALA A 161 0.44 6.26 -8.57
CA ALA A 161 -0.34 7.34 -9.14
C ALA A 161 0.36 8.69 -8.96
N VAL A 162 0.88 8.98 -7.76
CA VAL A 162 1.66 10.20 -7.49
C VAL A 162 2.89 10.26 -8.39
N LEU A 163 3.61 9.15 -8.59
CA LEU A 163 4.78 9.11 -9.47
C LEU A 163 4.41 9.38 -10.94
N PHE A 164 3.27 8.86 -11.39
CA PHE A 164 2.80 8.98 -12.77
C PHE A 164 2.24 10.37 -13.08
N VAL A 165 1.37 10.87 -12.19
CA VAL A 165 0.64 12.14 -12.32
C VAL A 165 1.56 13.34 -12.10
N VAL A 166 2.50 13.24 -11.15
CA VAL A 166 3.37 14.35 -10.81
C VAL A 166 4.68 14.29 -11.63
N PRO A 167 4.88 15.22 -12.59
CA PRO A 167 6.11 15.25 -13.37
C PRO A 167 7.33 15.57 -12.50
N ARG A 168 8.52 15.25 -13.03
CA ARG A 168 9.81 15.65 -12.41
C ARG A 168 9.88 17.17 -12.35
N ARG A 169 10.43 17.69 -11.25
CA ARG A 169 10.57 19.14 -11.02
C ARG A 169 11.80 19.68 -11.75
N TRP A 170 12.85 18.89 -11.87
CA TRP A 170 14.11 19.28 -12.49
C TRP A 170 14.27 18.58 -13.83
N ARG A 171 14.61 19.34 -14.87
CA ARG A 171 15.02 18.81 -16.17
C ARG A 171 16.52 18.98 -16.34
N HIS A 172 17.16 17.91 -16.79
CA HIS A 172 18.54 17.97 -17.26
C HIS A 172 18.50 18.51 -18.69
N GLN A 173 18.96 19.74 -18.87
CA GLN A 173 19.18 20.30 -20.21
C GLN A 173 20.66 20.08 -20.54
N TRP A 174 20.90 19.36 -21.63
CA TRP A 174 22.24 19.26 -22.20
C TRP A 174 22.47 20.50 -23.06
N SER A 175 23.54 21.25 -22.78
CA SER A 175 23.93 22.37 -23.64
C SER A 175 24.34 21.80 -25.00
N GLU A 176 23.70 22.26 -26.08
CA GLU A 176 24.08 21.89 -27.45
C GLU A 176 25.43 22.52 -27.86
N ALA A 177 25.88 23.55 -27.14
CA ALA A 177 27.18 24.18 -27.36
C ALA A 177 28.15 23.78 -26.24
N GLY A 178 29.14 22.97 -26.60
CA GLY A 178 30.45 22.61 -26.01
C GLY A 178 30.86 22.90 -24.55
N ASP A 179 30.24 23.84 -23.85
CA ASP A 179 30.52 24.18 -22.46
C ASP A 179 29.76 23.21 -21.57
N GLY A 180 30.41 22.09 -21.22
CA GLY A 180 29.88 20.92 -20.50
C GLY A 180 29.31 21.13 -19.09
N ALA A 181 28.70 22.28 -18.78
CA ALA A 181 27.97 22.50 -17.55
C ALA A 181 26.54 21.96 -17.67
N HIS A 182 26.28 20.80 -17.08
CA HIS A 182 24.91 20.29 -16.89
C HIS A 182 24.08 21.29 -16.08
N GLN A 183 23.20 22.04 -16.74
CA GLN A 183 22.26 22.92 -16.06
C GLN A 183 20.97 22.17 -15.74
N ASN A 184 20.64 22.15 -14.45
CA ASN A 184 19.36 21.64 -13.97
C ASN A 184 18.34 22.78 -13.99
N VAL A 185 17.47 22.80 -15.00
CA VAL A 185 16.43 23.82 -15.11
C VAL A 185 15.20 23.37 -14.34
N ARG A 186 14.72 24.23 -13.44
CA ARG A 186 13.47 24.00 -12.71
C ARG A 186 12.30 24.13 -13.69
N THR A 187 11.48 23.10 -13.80
CA THR A 187 10.22 23.18 -14.53
C THR A 187 9.08 23.45 -13.56
N ASP A 188 8.30 24.49 -13.81
CA ASP A 188 7.07 24.78 -13.06
C ASP A 188 5.86 24.00 -13.62
N ARG A 189 6.11 22.81 -14.17
CA ARG A 189 5.04 21.92 -14.63
C ARG A 189 4.27 21.40 -13.43
N GLY A 190 3.00 21.79 -13.36
CA GLY A 190 2.05 21.22 -12.41
C GLY A 190 1.80 19.73 -12.68
N PRO A 191 1.12 19.04 -11.76
CA PRO A 191 0.61 17.69 -11.99
C PRO A 191 -0.22 17.61 -13.30
N SER A 192 -0.06 16.54 -14.08
CA SER A 192 -0.72 16.38 -15.38
C SER A 192 -2.07 15.69 -15.24
N ALA A 193 -3.15 16.39 -15.63
CA ALA A 193 -4.50 15.84 -15.62
C ALA A 193 -4.65 14.68 -16.61
N ASP A 194 -4.06 14.78 -17.80
CA ASP A 194 -4.11 13.73 -18.83
C ASP A 194 -3.51 12.41 -18.32
N ARG A 195 -2.36 12.49 -17.64
CA ARG A 195 -1.75 11.31 -17.01
C ARG A 195 -2.62 10.74 -15.89
N GLY A 196 -3.26 11.62 -15.11
CA GLY A 196 -4.24 11.20 -14.12
C GLY A 196 -5.41 10.44 -14.74
N LEU A 197 -5.95 10.95 -15.85
CA LEU A 197 -7.04 10.32 -16.58
C LEU A 197 -6.62 8.94 -17.09
N VAL A 198 -5.47 8.83 -17.76
CA VAL A 198 -4.96 7.54 -18.28
C VAL A 198 -4.75 6.53 -17.15
N PHE A 199 -4.06 6.93 -16.07
CA PHE A 199 -3.84 6.04 -14.93
C PHE A 199 -5.16 5.58 -14.32
N GLY A 200 -6.06 6.53 -14.07
CA GLY A 200 -7.35 6.27 -13.46
C GLY A 200 -8.23 5.35 -14.31
N VAL A 201 -8.31 5.57 -15.62
CA VAL A 201 -9.06 4.71 -16.55
C VAL A 201 -8.49 3.29 -16.58
N VAL A 202 -7.16 3.15 -16.69
CA VAL A 202 -6.51 1.83 -16.71
C VAL A 202 -6.78 1.08 -15.42
N VAL A 203 -6.61 1.73 -14.27
CA VAL A 203 -6.85 1.10 -12.96
C VAL A 203 -8.34 0.74 -12.78
N MET A 204 -9.27 1.59 -13.23
CA MET A 204 -10.70 1.27 -13.21
C MET A 204 -11.06 0.10 -14.13
N ALA A 205 -10.47 0.01 -15.32
CA ALA A 205 -10.67 -1.12 -16.21
C ALA A 205 -10.19 -2.44 -15.57
N VAL A 206 -9.03 -2.43 -14.91
CA VAL A 206 -8.53 -3.59 -14.16
C VAL A 206 -9.45 -3.91 -12.96
N SER A 207 -9.97 -2.89 -12.27
CA SER A 207 -10.96 -3.05 -11.18
C SER A 207 -12.23 -3.78 -11.66
N VAL A 208 -12.75 -3.38 -12.82
CA VAL A 208 -13.92 -4.02 -13.44
C VAL A 208 -13.59 -5.46 -13.84
N PHE A 209 -12.42 -5.72 -14.43
CA PHE A 209 -11.98 -7.08 -14.73
C PHE A 209 -11.95 -7.95 -13.46
N VAL A 210 -11.36 -7.44 -12.38
CA VAL A 210 -11.31 -8.12 -11.08
C VAL A 210 -12.70 -8.39 -10.51
N LEU A 211 -13.64 -7.44 -10.63
CA LEU A 211 -15.02 -7.60 -10.19
C LEU A 211 -15.70 -8.79 -10.87
N PHE A 212 -15.44 -8.98 -12.17
CA PHE A 212 -16.05 -10.05 -12.96
C PHE A 212 -15.22 -11.35 -13.02
N ALA A 213 -14.00 -11.37 -12.46
CA ALA A 213 -13.12 -12.55 -12.51
C ALA A 213 -13.80 -13.86 -12.02
N PRO A 214 -14.57 -13.88 -10.92
CA PRO A 214 -15.28 -15.09 -10.50
C PRO A 214 -16.28 -15.63 -11.53
N TYR A 215 -16.89 -14.74 -12.31
CA TYR A 215 -17.89 -15.10 -13.32
C TYR A 215 -17.27 -15.44 -14.67
N MET A 216 -16.12 -14.84 -15.00
CA MET A 216 -15.35 -15.18 -16.20
C MET A 216 -14.62 -16.52 -16.04
N PHE A 217 -14.24 -16.88 -14.82
CA PHE A 217 -13.50 -18.09 -14.51
C PHE A 217 -14.18 -18.93 -13.41
N PRO A 218 -15.42 -19.40 -13.62
CA PRO A 218 -16.19 -20.12 -12.60
C PRO A 218 -15.55 -21.46 -12.22
N MET A 219 -14.82 -22.10 -13.14
CA MET A 219 -14.05 -23.31 -12.82
C MET A 219 -12.88 -23.04 -11.86
N SER A 220 -12.50 -21.78 -11.68
CA SER A 220 -11.46 -21.33 -10.75
C SER A 220 -12.01 -20.57 -9.54
N THR A 221 -13.29 -20.76 -9.21
CA THR A 221 -13.89 -20.31 -7.93
C THR A 221 -14.16 -21.45 -6.97
N GLY A 222 -14.10 -22.70 -7.44
CA GLY A 222 -14.25 -23.89 -6.62
C GLY A 222 -13.15 -24.01 -5.57
N VAL A 223 -13.54 -24.31 -4.33
CA VAL A 223 -12.60 -24.65 -3.27
C VAL A 223 -11.90 -25.96 -3.63
N GLN A 224 -10.58 -25.93 -3.74
CA GLN A 224 -9.80 -27.14 -3.97
C GLN A 224 -9.43 -27.76 -2.62
N THR A 225 -9.82 -29.01 -2.39
CA THR A 225 -9.32 -29.79 -1.26
C THR A 225 -7.98 -30.39 -1.62
N VAL A 226 -6.91 -29.93 -0.98
CA VAL A 226 -5.57 -30.47 -1.18
C VAL A 226 -5.28 -31.44 -0.04
N GLN A 227 -4.91 -32.68 -0.39
CA GLN A 227 -4.40 -33.65 0.57
C GLN A 227 -2.91 -33.36 0.84
N THR A 228 -2.54 -33.22 2.10
CA THR A 228 -1.15 -33.13 2.53
C THR A 228 -0.51 -34.52 2.53
N ALA A 229 0.82 -34.57 2.48
CA ALA A 229 1.57 -35.82 2.57
C ALA A 229 1.28 -36.60 3.86
N ASP A 230 0.83 -35.88 4.90
CA ASP A 230 0.53 -36.41 6.23
C ASP A 230 -0.90 -36.96 6.34
N GLY A 231 -1.66 -36.98 5.24
CA GLY A 231 -3.06 -37.42 5.19
C GLY A 231 -4.08 -36.37 5.63
N GLY A 232 -3.63 -35.15 5.95
CA GLY A 232 -4.51 -34.02 6.21
C GLY A 232 -5.16 -33.48 4.93
N THR A 233 -6.30 -32.79 5.06
CA THR A 233 -6.92 -32.06 3.94
C THR A 233 -7.10 -30.61 4.31
N TYR A 234 -6.67 -29.68 3.45
CA TYR A 234 -7.00 -28.26 3.59
C TYR A 234 -7.75 -27.74 2.37
N SER A 235 -8.60 -26.74 2.62
CA SER A 235 -9.37 -26.03 1.59
C SER A 235 -8.54 -24.85 1.08
N GLN A 236 -8.07 -24.92 -0.17
CA GLN A 236 -7.42 -23.80 -0.82
C GLN A 236 -8.46 -22.88 -1.46
N GLN A 237 -8.43 -21.60 -1.08
CA GLN A 237 -9.24 -20.60 -1.77
C GLN A 237 -8.72 -20.38 -3.18
N ALA A 238 -9.63 -20.38 -4.13
CA ALA A 238 -9.28 -20.22 -5.52
C ALA A 238 -8.93 -18.76 -5.84
N TRP A 239 -7.98 -18.57 -6.76
CA TRP A 239 -7.42 -17.24 -7.06
C TRP A 239 -8.48 -16.23 -7.51
N ALA A 240 -9.51 -16.67 -8.25
CA ALA A 240 -10.55 -15.77 -8.76
C ALA A 240 -11.43 -15.22 -7.62
N ALA A 241 -11.62 -15.99 -6.55
CA ALA A 241 -12.29 -15.50 -5.34
C ALA A 241 -11.42 -14.49 -4.59
N LEU A 242 -10.12 -14.75 -4.47
CA LEU A 242 -9.17 -13.84 -3.81
C LEU A 242 -8.91 -12.56 -4.61
N ALA A 243 -9.07 -12.60 -5.93
CA ALA A 243 -8.97 -11.43 -6.79
C ALA A 243 -9.92 -10.32 -6.34
N GLN A 244 -11.11 -10.65 -5.79
CA GLN A 244 -12.04 -9.66 -5.25
C GLN A 244 -11.42 -8.79 -4.15
N GLY A 245 -10.41 -9.28 -3.41
CA GLY A 245 -9.65 -8.47 -2.45
C GLY A 245 -8.89 -7.31 -3.10
N LEU A 246 -8.59 -7.39 -4.40
CA LEU A 246 -7.96 -6.32 -5.18
C LEU A 246 -8.97 -5.25 -5.64
N LEU A 247 -10.29 -5.50 -5.52
CA LEU A 247 -11.31 -4.59 -5.99
C LEU A 247 -11.24 -3.23 -5.29
N ILE A 248 -11.25 -3.23 -3.95
CA ILE A 248 -11.20 -2.01 -3.14
C ILE A 248 -9.96 -1.16 -3.47
N PRO A 249 -8.72 -1.69 -3.48
CA PRO A 249 -7.54 -0.86 -3.74
C PRO A 249 -7.51 -0.30 -5.17
N LEU A 250 -7.90 -1.10 -6.16
CA LEU A 250 -7.98 -0.65 -7.55
C LEU A 250 -9.06 0.43 -7.69
N MET A 251 -10.29 0.16 -7.23
CA MET A 251 -11.40 1.08 -7.39
C MET A 251 -11.16 2.39 -6.64
N LEU A 252 -10.67 2.34 -5.40
CA LEU A 252 -10.34 3.52 -4.60
C LEU A 252 -9.27 4.38 -5.29
N ALA A 253 -8.13 3.79 -5.67
CA ALA A 253 -7.05 4.52 -6.31
C ALA A 253 -7.49 5.09 -7.67
N GLY A 254 -8.21 4.29 -8.48
CA GLY A 254 -8.75 4.72 -9.76
C GLY A 254 -9.71 5.91 -9.62
N MET A 255 -10.72 5.78 -8.74
CA MET A 255 -11.72 6.83 -8.51
C MET A 255 -11.11 8.12 -7.96
N ILE A 256 -10.18 8.05 -7.01
CA ILE A 256 -9.52 9.24 -6.44
C ILE A 256 -8.75 9.99 -7.54
N VAL A 257 -7.96 9.25 -8.34
CA VAL A 257 -7.12 9.86 -9.39
C VAL A 257 -7.97 10.40 -10.54
N LEU A 258 -9.02 9.69 -10.96
CA LEU A 258 -9.99 10.16 -11.96
C LEU A 258 -10.71 11.41 -11.48
N SER A 259 -11.25 11.40 -10.26
CA SER A 259 -11.96 12.55 -9.69
C SER A 259 -11.05 13.78 -9.67
N TRP A 260 -9.80 13.61 -9.23
CA TRP A 260 -8.80 14.67 -9.26
C TRP A 260 -8.53 15.17 -10.69
N ALA A 261 -8.37 14.29 -11.67
CA ALA A 261 -8.12 14.65 -13.05
C ALA A 261 -9.30 15.42 -13.67
N CYS A 262 -10.54 14.94 -13.44
CA CYS A 262 -11.76 15.61 -13.89
C CYS A 262 -11.91 17.00 -13.29
N ILE A 263 -11.68 17.16 -11.97
CA ILE A 263 -11.71 18.47 -11.30
C ILE A 263 -10.64 19.40 -11.91
N ARG A 264 -9.43 18.90 -12.14
CA ARG A 264 -8.36 19.70 -12.76
C ARG A 264 -8.73 20.20 -14.15
N LEU A 265 -9.29 19.33 -15.00
CA LEU A 265 -9.73 19.70 -16.34
C LEU A 265 -10.90 20.69 -16.32
N ALA A 266 -11.82 20.56 -15.36
CA ALA A 266 -12.95 21.47 -15.21
C ALA A 266 -12.52 22.88 -14.78
N VAL A 267 -11.48 23.00 -13.95
CA VAL A 267 -11.03 24.28 -13.37
C VAL A 267 -9.93 24.96 -14.18
N THR A 268 -9.24 24.26 -15.09
CA THR A 268 -8.17 24.88 -15.89
C THR A 268 -8.76 25.61 -17.10
N PRO A 269 -8.55 26.95 -17.23
CA PRO A 269 -9.05 27.69 -18.37
C PRO A 269 -8.38 27.20 -19.65
N ARG A 270 -9.17 26.96 -20.71
CA ARG A 270 -8.63 26.65 -22.03
C ARG A 270 -7.83 27.88 -22.51
N PRO A 271 -6.55 27.74 -22.88
CA PRO A 271 -5.86 28.82 -23.57
C PRO A 271 -6.59 29.05 -24.90
N VAL A 272 -7.20 30.23 -25.03
CA VAL A 272 -7.75 30.67 -26.31
C VAL A 272 -6.55 30.88 -27.22
N SER A 273 -6.40 30.01 -28.22
CA SER A 273 -5.44 30.22 -29.31
C SER A 273 -5.92 31.44 -30.09
N VAL A 274 -5.20 32.56 -29.95
CA VAL A 274 -5.31 33.72 -30.83
C VAL A 274 -4.41 33.49 -32.03
#